data_AF-A0A1G6DAQ2-F1
#
_entry.id   AF-A0A1G6DAQ2-F1
#
_cell.length_a   1.000
_cell.length_b   1.000
_cell.length_c   1.000
_cell.angle_alpha   90.00
_cell.angle_beta   90.00
_cell.angle_gamma   90.00
#
_symmetry.space_group_name_H-M   'P 1'
#
loop_
_entity.id
_entity.type
_entity.pdbx_description
1 polymer ?
#
loop_
_entity_poly.entity_id
_entity_poly.type
_entity_poly.pdbx_seq_one_letter_code
_entity_poly.pdbx_strand_id
1 'polypeptide(L)'
;MLDNQLTLDVSPYSSLYDIVVPKTHFLRQLTELCDFSFIYDELEKNYRLDFGRKAYSPIMMFKYLLLKDIYKLSDVDVVERSFSDMAFKF
;
A
#
# COMPACT_ATOMS: atom_id res chain seq x y z
N MET A 1 12.38 -12.08 7.22
CA MET A 1 11.30 -12.19 6.20
C MET A 1 10.36 -11.00 6.19
N LEU A 2 10.02 -10.43 7.34
CA LEU A 2 9.23 -9.21 7.46
C LEU A 2 10.21 -8.06 7.78
N ASP A 3 10.82 -7.47 6.75
CA ASP A 3 11.57 -6.24 6.99
C ASP A 3 10.55 -5.11 7.17
N ASN A 4 10.51 -4.55 8.36
CA ASN A 4 9.82 -3.30 8.63
C ASN A 4 10.61 -2.18 7.96
N GLN A 5 9.88 -1.36 7.20
CA GLN A 5 10.34 -0.21 6.43
C GLN A 5 10.98 -0.53 5.07
N LEU A 6 10.09 -0.48 4.07
CA LEU A 6 10.27 0.45 2.96
C LEU A 6 10.78 1.78 3.53
N THR A 7 12.09 2.01 3.53
CA THR A 7 12.58 3.39 3.39
C THR A 7 12.04 3.85 2.05
N LEU A 8 10.89 4.52 2.07
CA LEU A 8 10.38 5.20 0.89
C LEU A 8 11.45 6.23 0.55
N ASP A 9 12.24 5.93 -0.48
CA ASP A 9 13.11 6.90 -1.08
C ASP A 9 12.18 7.91 -1.75
N VAL A 10 11.79 8.91 -0.95
CA VAL A 10 10.69 9.78 -1.34
C VAL A 10 11.21 10.61 -2.50
N SER A 11 10.56 10.47 -3.66
CA SER A 11 10.88 11.27 -4.83
C SER A 11 10.96 12.75 -4.46
N PRO A 12 11.86 13.53 -5.08
CA PRO A 12 11.90 14.98 -4.92
C PRO A 12 10.56 15.67 -5.18
N TYR A 13 9.63 15.00 -5.87
CA TYR A 13 8.30 15.47 -6.21
C TYR A 13 7.19 14.96 -5.26
N SER A 14 7.53 14.43 -4.09
CA SER A 14 6.56 13.92 -3.12
C SER A 14 5.50 14.95 -2.70
N SER A 15 5.89 16.22 -2.61
CA SER A 15 5.00 17.35 -2.32
C SER A 15 3.88 17.53 -3.35
N LEU A 16 4.03 16.99 -4.57
CA LEU A 16 2.97 17.03 -5.58
C LEU A 16 1.73 16.24 -5.14
N TYR A 17 1.90 15.19 -4.33
CA TYR A 17 0.79 14.42 -3.79
C TYR A 17 -0.16 15.31 -2.98
N ASP A 18 0.39 16.17 -2.12
CA ASP A 18 -0.40 17.06 -1.28
C ASP A 18 -1.16 18.14 -2.07
N ILE A 19 -0.68 18.47 -3.27
CA ILE A 19 -1.28 19.44 -4.17
C ILE A 19 -2.39 18.80 -5.01
N VAL A 20 -2.13 17.59 -5.55
CA VAL A 20 -3.02 16.94 -6.53
C VAL A 20 -4.11 16.11 -5.86
N VAL A 21 -3.86 15.55 -4.68
CA VAL A 21 -4.81 14.69 -3.96
C VAL A 21 -5.39 15.45 -2.76
N PRO A 22 -6.64 15.94 -2.82
CA PRO A 22 -7.24 16.72 -1.74
C PRO A 22 -7.30 15.94 -0.41
N LYS A 23 -7.23 16.65 0.72
CA LYS A 23 -7.41 16.04 2.06
C LYS A 23 -8.77 15.37 2.26
N THR A 24 -9.78 15.78 1.49
CA THR A 24 -11.12 15.17 1.49
C THR A 24 -11.20 13.89 0.66
N HIS A 25 -10.13 13.51 -0.04
CA HIS A 25 -10.12 12.30 -0.85
C HIS A 25 -10.19 11.06 0.04
N PHE A 26 -11.10 10.13 -0.29
CA PHE A 26 -11.38 8.94 0.51
C PHE A 26 -10.12 8.12 0.85
N LEU A 27 -9.28 7.79 -0.14
CA LEU A 27 -8.07 6.99 0.11
C LEU A 27 -7.05 7.70 1.02
N ARG A 28 -7.00 9.04 0.96
CA ARG A 28 -6.11 9.81 1.82
C ARG A 28 -6.59 9.79 3.26
N GLN A 29 -7.90 9.99 3.45
CA GLN A 29 -8.54 9.84 4.77
C GLN A 29 -8.37 8.42 5.31
N LEU A 30 -8.46 7.40 4.45
CA LEU A 30 -8.29 6.01 4.84
C LEU A 30 -6.89 5.74 5.41
N THR A 31 -5.83 6.23 4.75
CA THR A 31 -4.46 6.09 5.26
C THR A 31 -4.23 6.83 6.57
N GLU A 32 -4.88 7.98 6.76
CA GLU A 32 -4.78 8.74 8.02
C GLU A 32 -5.53 8.08 9.18
N LEU A 33 -6.61 7.33 8.89
CA LEU A 33 -7.47 6.70 9.90
C LEU A 33 -7.13 5.24 10.19
N CYS A 34 -6.51 4.53 9.25
CA CYS A 34 -6.24 3.10 9.35
C CYS A 34 -4.73 2.84 9.46
N ASP A 35 -4.31 2.32 10.61
CA ASP A 35 -2.98 1.74 10.74
C ASP A 35 -2.99 0.31 10.20
N PHE A 36 -2.24 0.07 9.12
CA PHE A 36 -2.12 -1.22 8.46
C PHE A 36 -1.05 -2.14 9.09
N SER A 37 -0.40 -1.71 10.17
CA SER A 37 0.62 -2.51 10.89
C SER A 37 0.11 -3.89 11.32
N PHE A 38 -1.20 -4.01 11.63
CA PHE A 38 -1.83 -5.28 12.02
C PHE A 38 -1.64 -6.42 11.00
N ILE A 39 -1.40 -6.11 9.73
CA ILE A 39 -1.17 -7.12 8.68
C ILE A 39 0.13 -7.86 8.93
N TYR A 40 1.17 -7.16 9.41
CA TYR A 40 2.42 -7.80 9.80
C TYR A 40 2.20 -8.71 11.01
N ASP A 41 1.49 -8.22 12.03
CA ASP A 41 1.18 -9.00 13.24
C ASP A 41 0.39 -10.27 12.92
N GLU A 42 -0.54 -10.19 11.96
CA GLU A 42 -1.34 -11.34 11.53
C GLU A 42 -0.50 -12.33 10.73
N LEU A 43 0.40 -11.86 9.86
CA LEU A 43 1.27 -12.76 9.10
C LEU A 43 2.32 -13.44 9.97
N GLU A 44 2.91 -12.75 10.93
CA GLU A 44 3.92 -13.33 11.82
C GLU A 44 3.37 -14.50 12.63
N LYS A 45 2.08 -14.46 13.00
CA LYS A 45 1.41 -15.58 13.68
C LYS A 45 1.20 -16.80 12.77
N ASN A 46 1.00 -16.56 11.48
CA ASN A 46 0.62 -17.58 10.51
C ASN A 46 1.80 -18.11 9.67
N TYR A 47 2.94 -17.42 9.67
CA TYR A 47 4.12 -17.74 8.86
C TYR A 47 5.38 -17.83 9.72
N ARG A 48 6.28 -18.75 9.33
CA ARG A 48 7.62 -18.83 9.93
C ARG A 48 8.55 -17.79 9.34
N LEU A 49 9.22 -17.02 10.20
CA LEU A 49 10.09 -15.90 9.82
C LEU A 49 11.37 -16.31 9.07
N ASP A 50 11.78 -17.56 9.21
CA ASP A 50 13.07 -18.12 8.79
C ASP A 50 12.97 -19.10 7.61
N PHE A 51 11.76 -19.33 7.07
CA PHE A 51 11.55 -20.34 6.04
C PHE A 51 10.81 -19.83 4.80
N GLY A 52 11.47 -19.92 3.64
CA GLY A 52 10.89 -19.60 2.31
C GLY A 52 11.54 -18.38 1.63
N ARG A 53 10.90 -17.87 0.57
CA ARG A 53 11.35 -16.68 -0.17
C ARG A 53 10.82 -15.40 0.47
N LYS A 54 11.65 -14.36 0.53
CA LYS A 54 11.23 -13.02 0.99
C LYS A 54 10.06 -12.52 0.14
N ALA A 55 8.95 -12.21 0.79
CA ALA A 55 7.78 -11.63 0.15
C ALA A 55 7.99 -10.14 -0.12
N TYR A 56 7.22 -9.60 -1.06
CA TYR A 56 6.99 -8.16 -1.12
C TYR A 56 6.30 -7.68 0.15
N SER A 57 6.30 -6.37 0.41
CA SER A 57 5.66 -5.81 1.60
C SER A 57 4.19 -6.29 1.69
N PRO A 58 3.81 -6.98 2.78
CA PRO A 58 2.45 -7.44 2.95
C PRO A 58 1.41 -6.34 2.94
N ILE A 59 1.74 -5.18 3.53
CA ILE A 59 0.87 -4.00 3.50
C ILE A 59 0.65 -3.55 2.05
N MET A 60 1.70 -3.48 1.24
CA MET A 60 1.58 -3.12 -0.19
C MET A 60 0.66 -4.11 -0.93
N MET A 61 0.87 -5.42 -0.74
CA MET A 61 0.04 -6.44 -1.38
C MET A 61 -1.42 -6.34 -0.94
N PHE A 62 -1.68 -6.12 0.35
CA PHE A 62 -3.03 -5.92 0.86
C PHE A 62 -3.70 -4.68 0.28
N LYS A 63 -2.95 -3.57 0.16
CA LYS A 63 -3.41 -2.32 -0.45
C LYS A 63 -3.87 -2.53 -1.90
N TYR A 64 -3.17 -3.33 -2.69
CA TYR A 64 -3.61 -3.70 -4.05
C TYR A 64 -4.96 -4.43 -4.03
N LEU A 65 -5.12 -5.41 -3.14
CA LEU A 65 -6.38 -6.16 -3.01
C LEU A 65 -7.53 -5.24 -2.57
N LEU A 66 -7.26 -4.33 -1.63
CA LEU A 66 -8.24 -3.36 -1.14
C LEU A 66 -8.69 -2.41 -2.26
N LEU A 67 -7.75 -1.85 -3.03
CA LEU A 67 -8.06 -1.01 -4.19
C LEU A 67 -8.85 -1.79 -5.25
N LYS A 68 -8.46 -3.03 -5.52
CA LYS A 68 -9.15 -3.92 -6.45
C LYS A 68 -10.62 -4.08 -6.07
N ASP A 69 -10.90 -4.28 -4.78
CA ASP A 69 -12.27 -4.45 -4.30
C ASP A 69 -13.08 -3.15 -4.26
N ILE A 70 -12.49 -2.03 -3.81
CA ILE A 70 -13.17 -0.73 -3.75
C ILE A 70 -13.60 -0.26 -5.15
N TYR A 71 -12.70 -0.37 -6.12
CA TYR A 71 -12.90 0.17 -7.48
C TYR A 71 -13.32 -0.90 -8.51
N LYS A 72 -13.48 -2.17 -8.09
CA LYS A 72 -13.83 -3.31 -8.95
C LYS A 72 -12.93 -3.43 -10.18
N LEU A 73 -11.63 -3.29 -9.96
CA LEU A 73 -10.61 -3.31 -11.01
C LEU A 73 -10.13 -4.74 -11.30
N SER A 74 -9.59 -4.98 -12.51
CA SER A 74 -8.82 -6.20 -12.78
C SER A 74 -7.41 -6.10 -12.18
N ASP A 75 -6.70 -7.22 -12.10
CA ASP A 75 -5.31 -7.21 -11.61
C ASP A 75 -4.40 -6.33 -12.49
N VAL A 76 -4.63 -6.35 -13.81
CA VAL A 76 -3.88 -5.52 -14.77
C VAL A 76 -4.18 -4.04 -14.53
N ASP A 77 -5.46 -3.69 -14.34
CA ASP A 77 -5.86 -2.29 -14.16
C ASP A 77 -5.38 -1.71 -12.84
N VAL A 78 -5.39 -2.49 -11.74
CA VAL A 78 -4.84 -2.03 -10.44
C VAL A 78 -3.36 -1.75 -10.59
N VAL A 79 -2.63 -2.64 -11.27
CA VAL A 79 -1.20 -2.44 -11.52
C VAL A 79 -0.99 -1.18 -12.36
N GLU A 80 -1.68 -1.02 -13.49
CA GLU A 80 -1.52 0.15 -14.35
C GLU A 80 -1.87 1.47 -13.64
N ARG A 81 -2.98 1.49 -12.88
CA ARG A 81 -3.39 2.65 -12.10
C ARG A 81 -2.42 2.97 -10.96
N SER A 82 -1.77 1.98 -10.35
CA SER A 82 -0.79 2.24 -9.30
C SER A 82 0.44 3.04 -9.78
N PHE A 83 0.76 2.96 -11.09
CA PHE A 83 1.86 3.73 -11.68
C PHE A 83 1.46 5.16 -12.05
N SER A 84 0.19 5.39 -12.40
CA SER A 84 -0.28 6.63 -13.01
C SER A 84 -1.15 7.48 -12.07
N ASP A 85 -1.99 6.85 -11.25
CA ASP A 85 -2.92 7.50 -10.34
C ASP A 85 -2.21 7.89 -9.03
N MET A 86 -2.07 9.19 -8.81
CA MET A 86 -1.41 9.70 -7.61
C MET A 86 -2.18 9.36 -6.33
N ALA A 87 -3.51 9.21 -6.40
CA ALA A 87 -4.30 8.82 -5.23
C ALA A 87 -4.01 7.40 -4.76
N PHE A 88 -3.49 6.53 -5.64
CA PHE A 88 -3.13 5.15 -5.32
C PHE A 88 -1.77 5.04 -4.60
N LYS A 89 -1.07 6.16 -4.37
CA LYS A 89 0.15 6.22 -3.52
C LYS A 89 -0.16 6.30 -2.01
N PHE A 90 -1.41 6.03 -1.64
CA PHE A 90 -1.91 5.96 -0.27
C PHE A 90 -1.15 4.98 0.62
#